data_AF-A0A7C5AAS1-F1
#
_entry.id   AF-A0A7C5AAS1-F1
#
_cell.length_a   1.000
_cell.length_b   1.000
_cell.length_c   1.000
_cell.angle_alpha   90.00
_cell.angle_beta   90.00
_cell.angle_gamma   90.00
#
_symmetry.space_group_name_H-M   'P 1'
#
loop_
_entity.id
_entity.type
_entity.pdbx_description
1 polymer ?
#
loop_
_entity_poly.entity_id
_entity_poly.type
_entity_poly.pdbx_seq_one_letter_code
_entity_poly.pdbx_strand_id
1 'polypeptide(L)' 'MTKGTPSMGKRHKVQHIRCRRCGRRSYHAQKKVCAACGFGKSRRIKQYSWKNKEILGRRERLR' A
#
# COMPACT_ATOMS: atom_id res chain seq x y z
N MET A 1 -29.52 -0.74 -2.69
CA MET A 1 -28.06 -0.46 -2.63
C MET A 1 -27.62 0.10 -3.98
N THR A 2 -27.76 1.40 -4.21
CA THR A 2 -27.37 2.02 -5.48
C THR A 2 -25.85 1.97 -5.64
N LYS A 3 -25.38 1.42 -6.76
CA LYS A 3 -23.95 1.31 -7.10
C LYS A 3 -23.50 2.61 -7.80
N GLY A 4 -22.19 2.89 -7.79
CA GLY A 4 -21.62 4.01 -8.55
C GLY A 4 -21.55 5.33 -7.80
N THR A 5 -21.67 6.46 -8.52
CA THR A 5 -21.52 7.83 -8.03
C THR A 5 -22.21 8.14 -6.69
N PRO A 6 -23.51 7.80 -6.48
CA PRO A 6 -24.18 8.12 -5.20
C PRO A 6 -23.52 7.46 -3.98
N SER A 7 -22.80 6.35 -4.16
CA SER A 7 -22.11 5.65 -3.08
C SER A 7 -20.71 6.22 -2.75
N MET A 8 -20.14 7.05 -3.64
CA MET A 8 -18.74 7.50 -3.54
C MET A 8 -18.51 8.51 -2.41
N GLY A 9 -19.51 9.33 -2.06
CA GLY A 9 -19.41 10.32 -0.98
C GLY A 9 -19.16 9.71 0.41
N LYS A 10 -19.47 8.42 0.59
CA LYS A 10 -19.23 7.71 1.87
C LYS A 10 -17.77 7.26 2.05
N ARG A 11 -16.87 7.48 1.09
CA ARG A 11 -15.48 6.99 1.09
C ARG A 11 -14.48 7.98 1.73
N HIS A 12 -14.69 8.35 2.99
CA HIS A 12 -13.82 9.29 3.71
C HIS A 12 -12.70 8.62 4.54
N LYS A 13 -12.79 7.31 4.79
CA LYS A 13 -11.82 6.59 5.65
C LYS A 13 -10.56 6.20 4.87
N VAL A 14 -9.40 6.51 5.44
CA VAL A 14 -8.10 6.17 4.85
C VAL A 14 -7.63 4.80 5.35
N GLN A 15 -7.62 3.81 4.46
CA GLN A 15 -7.17 2.45 4.80
C GLN A 15 -5.64 2.31 4.78
N HIS A 16 -4.97 3.04 3.87
CA HIS A 16 -3.54 2.93 3.63
C HIS A 16 -2.79 4.25 3.90
N ILE A 17 -1.76 4.16 4.74
CA ILE A 17 -0.83 5.23 5.09
C ILE A 17 0.58 4.94 4.54
N ARG A 18 1.48 5.92 4.69
CA ARG A 18 2.87 5.79 4.26
C ARG A 18 3.60 4.73 5.11
N CYS A 19 4.23 3.77 4.44
CA CYS A 19 5.01 2.73 5.09
C CYS A 19 6.36 3.26 5.57
N ARG A 20 6.71 3.01 6.83
CA ARG A 20 8.00 3.39 7.42
C ARG A 20 9.21 2.66 6.80
N ARG A 21 9.02 1.46 6.24
CA ARG A 21 10.11 0.66 5.62
C ARG A 21 10.36 1.03 4.16
N CYS A 22 9.32 1.04 3.32
CA CYS A 22 9.47 1.25 1.87
C CYS A 22 9.00 2.63 1.36
N GLY A 23 8.45 3.49 2.22
CA GLY A 23 8.03 4.85 1.86
C GLY A 23 6.79 4.96 0.97
N ARG A 24 6.21 3.85 0.49
CA ARG A 24 4.97 3.80 -0.32
C ARG A 24 3.72 3.96 0.54
N ARG A 25 2.64 4.55 0.00
CA ARG A 25 1.31 4.62 0.65
C ARG A 25 0.59 3.28 0.57
N SER A 26 1.13 2.27 1.25
CA SER A 26 0.66 0.88 1.17
C SER A 26 0.67 0.18 2.53
N TYR A 27 0.89 0.91 3.62
CA TYR A 27 0.78 0.37 4.97
C TYR A 27 -0.67 0.44 5.44
N HIS A 28 -1.28 -0.70 5.71
CA HIS A 28 -2.65 -0.76 6.16
C HIS A 28 -2.74 -0.37 7.64
N ALA A 29 -3.50 0.69 7.96
CA ALA A 29 -3.55 1.24 9.32
C ALA A 29 -4.12 0.24 10.34
N GLN A 30 -5.28 -0.34 10.04
CA GLN A 30 -5.94 -1.32 10.92
C GLN A 30 -5.19 -2.65 11.03
N LYS A 31 -4.79 -3.25 9.89
CA LYS A 31 -4.11 -4.56 9.87
C LYS A 31 -2.62 -4.48 10.25
N LYS A 32 -2.06 -3.27 10.37
CA LYS A 32 -0.65 -3.01 10.68
C LYS A 32 0.36 -3.71 9.75
N VAL A 33 -0.02 -3.96 8.49
CA VAL A 33 0.80 -4.67 7.49
C VAL A 33 0.92 -3.88 6.19
N CYS A 34 2.12 -3.85 5.60
CA CYS A 34 2.36 -3.25 4.29
C CYS A 34 2.10 -4.22 3.15
N ALA A 35 1.20 -3.84 2.24
CA ALA A 35 0.88 -4.63 1.04
C ALA A 35 2.06 -4.70 0.05
N ALA A 36 2.88 -3.65 -0.02
CA ALA A 36 4.04 -3.58 -0.90
C ALA A 36 5.19 -4.44 -0.34
N CYS A 37 5.77 -4.03 0.79
CA CYS A 37 7.02 -4.61 1.32
C CYS A 37 6.84 -5.72 2.34
N GLY A 38 5.63 -5.98 2.83
CA GLY A 38 5.39 -6.97 3.90
C GLY A 38 5.73 -6.47 5.32
N PHE A 39 6.15 -5.22 5.49
CA PHE A 39 6.44 -4.62 6.80
C PHE A 39 5.26 -4.80 7.77
N GLY A 40 5.54 -5.30 8.98
CA GLY A 40 4.56 -5.67 10.00
C GLY A 40 4.17 -7.16 10.00
N LYS A 41 4.25 -7.84 8.84
CA LYS A 41 4.03 -9.29 8.74
C LYS A 41 5.35 -10.08 8.68
N SER A 42 6.35 -9.55 7.98
CA SER A 42 7.64 -10.23 7.77
C SER A 42 8.83 -9.31 8.03
N ARG A 43 9.94 -9.91 8.48
CA ARG A 43 11.25 -9.24 8.55
C ARG A 43 11.83 -9.04 7.15
N ARG A 44 11.68 -10.03 6.27
CA ARG A 44 12.09 -9.98 4.86
C ARG A 44 11.15 -9.13 4.00
N ILE A 45 11.69 -8.63 2.89
CA ILE A 45 10.92 -7.91 1.87
C ILE A 45 10.05 -8.89 1.10
N LYS A 46 8.77 -8.57 0.96
CA LYS A 46 7.79 -9.37 0.24
C LYS A 46 8.06 -9.36 -1.27
N GLN A 47 8.76 -10.38 -1.77
CA GLN A 47 8.96 -10.64 -3.18
C GLN A 47 8.19 -11.88 -3.63
N TYR A 48 7.68 -11.84 -4.86
CA TYR A 48 7.05 -12.97 -5.53
C TYR A 48 7.67 -13.09 -6.92
N SER A 49 7.79 -14.29 -7.46
CA SER A 49 8.37 -14.53 -8.79
C SER A 49 7.63 -13.78 -9.91
N TRP A 50 6.31 -13.65 -9.79
CA TRP A 50 5.45 -12.96 -10.76
C TRP A 50 5.38 -11.44 -10.57
N LYS A 51 6.02 -10.87 -9.53
CA LYS A 51 5.96 -9.43 -9.28
C LYS A 51 6.98 -8.69 -10.13
N ASN A 52 6.48 -7.88 -11.06
CA ASN A 52 7.33 -7.03 -11.91
C ASN A 52 7.80 -5.74 -11.21
N LYS A 53 7.14 -5.33 -10.11
CA LYS A 53 7.47 -4.09 -9.39
C LYS A 53 8.38 -4.35 -8.21
N GLU A 54 9.62 -3.91 -8.32
CA GLU A 54 10.56 -3.92 -7.21
C GLU A 54 10.14 -2.97 -6.08
N ILE A 55 10.53 -3.31 -4.86
CA ILE A 55 10.17 -2.54 -3.64
C ILE A 55 11.28 -1.56 -3.26
N LEU A 56 12.54 -1.95 -3.50
CA LEU A 56 13.74 -1.13 -3.35
C LEU A 56 14.19 -0.59 -4.71
N GLY A 57 13.25 -0.09 -5.50
CA GLY A 57 13.56 0.71 -6.68
C GLY A 57 13.48 2.18 -6.30
N ARG A 58 14.59 2.90 -6.48
CA ARG A 58 14.76 4.36 -6.40
C ARG A 58 13.44 5.13 -6.42
N ARG A 59 13.27 6.06 -5.48
CA ARG A 59 12.46 7.25 -5.76
C ARG A 59 13.14 7.96 -6.92
N GLU A 60 12.87 7.55 -8.15
CA GLU A 60 12.66 8.54 -9.18
C GLU A 60 11.40 9.27 -8.74
N ARG A 61 11.66 10.31 -7.97
CA ARG A 61 10.81 11.48 -7.81
C ARG A 61 10.74 12.12 -9.20
N LEU A 62 10.22 11.39 -10.19
CA LEU A 62 9.86 11.96 -11.48
C LEU A 62 8.71 12.90 -11.16
N ARG A 63 9.05 14.18 -11.25
CA ARG A 63 8.22 15.39 -11.28
C ARG A 63 6.72 15.16 -11.10
#